data_AF-A0A1S3S213-F1
#
_entry.id   AF-A0A1S3S213-F1
#
_cell.length_a   1.000
_cell.length_b   1.000
_cell.length_c   1.000
_cell.angle_alpha   90.00
_cell.angle_beta   90.00
_cell.angle_gamma   90.00
#
_symmetry.space_group_name_H-M   'P 1'
#
loop_
_entity.id
_entity.type
_entity.pdbx_description
1 polymer ?
#
loop_
_entity_poly.entity_id
_entity_poly.type
_entity_poly.pdbx_seq_one_letter_code
_entity_poly.pdbx_strand_id
1 'polypeptide(L)'
;MLTKPENCQLSLSHSEKASGLLRDGLNLGPHCHSSSLDKVVQLLLCDLLLVMRTNVWRLQQSSSPGGLSLQASPAELHGFQQDLSSLRKLAQSFRPAMRRLFLHEATARLMAGASPTRTHQLLDRSLRRRATPGAKMEECEMRPGQREQAEAVMLACRYLPPSFLSAPGQRVGMLADAARTLEKLGDKRTLHDCQQMIIKLGSGTTVTSA
;
A
#
# COMPACT_ATOMS: atom_id res chain seq x y z
N MET A 1 -10.51 -18.84 2.07
CA MET A 1 -9.78 -19.66 1.08
C MET A 1 -8.29 -19.31 0.93
N LEU A 2 -7.79 -18.15 1.41
CA LEU A 2 -6.36 -17.76 1.29
C LEU A 2 -5.46 -18.14 2.48
N THR A 3 -5.95 -18.89 3.47
CA THR A 3 -5.30 -18.99 4.80
C THR A 3 -4.27 -20.11 4.95
N LYS A 4 -4.05 -20.96 3.93
CA LYS A 4 -3.00 -21.99 3.98
C LYS A 4 -1.66 -21.44 3.46
N PRO A 5 -0.52 -21.71 4.11
CA PRO A 5 0.79 -21.22 3.68
C PRO A 5 1.17 -21.68 2.26
N GLU A 6 0.69 -22.85 1.86
CA GLU A 6 0.84 -23.42 0.51
C GLU A 6 0.19 -22.53 -0.56
N ASN A 7 -0.94 -21.90 -0.24
CA ASN A 7 -1.62 -20.96 -1.13
C ASN A 7 -0.81 -19.66 -1.30
N CYS A 8 -0.05 -19.24 -0.29
CA CYS A 8 0.83 -18.07 -0.39
C CYS A 8 1.99 -18.33 -1.36
N GLN A 9 2.64 -19.49 -1.26
CA GLN A 9 3.76 -19.85 -2.16
C GLN A 9 3.29 -19.96 -3.62
N LEU A 10 2.15 -20.61 -3.86
CA LEU A 10 1.56 -20.68 -5.18
C LEU A 10 1.21 -19.27 -5.72
N SER A 11 0.60 -18.42 -4.90
CA SER A 11 0.27 -17.04 -5.27
C SER A 11 1.52 -16.23 -5.66
N LEU A 12 2.62 -16.38 -4.91
CA LEU A 12 3.89 -15.75 -5.24
C LEU A 12 4.46 -16.29 -6.56
N SER A 13 4.41 -17.60 -6.79
CA SER A 13 4.88 -18.19 -8.06
C SER A 13 4.13 -17.66 -9.30
N HIS A 14 2.80 -17.47 -9.17
CA HIS A 14 1.98 -16.87 -10.22
C HIS A 14 2.29 -15.38 -10.38
N SER A 15 2.54 -14.68 -9.27
CA SER A 15 2.97 -13.28 -9.27
C SER A 15 4.28 -13.13 -10.03
N GLU A 16 5.30 -13.97 -9.78
CA GLU A 16 6.58 -13.92 -10.52
C GLU A 16 6.40 -14.06 -12.04
N LYS A 17 5.57 -15.01 -12.48
CA LYS A 17 5.26 -15.20 -13.90
C LYS A 17 4.58 -13.97 -14.50
N ALA A 18 3.56 -13.44 -13.83
CA ALA A 18 2.84 -12.25 -14.26
C ALA A 18 3.73 -10.99 -14.26
N SER A 19 4.59 -10.83 -13.24
CA SER A 19 5.62 -9.78 -13.16
C SER A 19 6.58 -9.84 -14.35
N GLY A 20 6.98 -11.04 -14.76
CA GLY A 20 7.76 -11.30 -15.97
C GLY A 20 7.08 -10.77 -17.22
N LEU A 21 5.87 -11.27 -17.50
CA LEU A 21 5.09 -10.88 -18.68
C LEU A 21 4.80 -9.38 -18.74
N LEU A 22 4.45 -8.76 -17.61
CA LEU A 22 4.23 -7.32 -17.52
C LEU A 22 5.50 -6.55 -17.88
N ARG A 23 6.64 -6.93 -17.32
CA ARG A 23 7.93 -6.26 -17.58
C ARG A 23 8.35 -6.41 -19.03
N ASP A 24 8.17 -7.59 -19.61
CA ASP A 24 8.46 -7.82 -21.03
C ASP A 24 7.58 -6.92 -21.91
N GLY A 25 6.28 -6.83 -21.59
CA GLY A 25 5.35 -5.91 -22.23
C GLY A 25 5.74 -4.43 -22.11
N LEU A 26 6.25 -4.00 -20.95
CA LEU A 26 6.75 -2.65 -20.73
C LEU A 26 8.07 -2.35 -21.46
N ASN A 27 8.80 -3.39 -21.88
CA ASN A 27 10.09 -3.29 -22.56
C ASN A 27 9.99 -3.51 -24.08
N LEU A 28 8.79 -3.76 -24.61
CA LEU A 28 8.55 -3.73 -26.05
C LEU A 28 9.00 -2.37 -26.58
N GLY A 29 9.95 -2.39 -27.54
CA GLY A 29 10.73 -1.23 -27.96
C GLY A 29 9.89 -0.06 -28.52
N PRO A 30 10.55 1.07 -28.88
CA PRO A 30 9.90 2.34 -29.25
C PRO A 30 8.96 2.26 -30.47
N HIS A 31 8.98 1.13 -31.21
CA HIS A 31 8.13 0.88 -32.37
C HIS A 31 6.73 0.33 -32.01
N CYS A 32 6.47 0.02 -30.74
CA CYS A 32 5.16 -0.43 -30.28
C CYS A 32 4.49 0.74 -29.53
N HIS A 33 3.56 1.42 -30.19
CA HIS A 33 2.77 2.48 -29.54
C HIS A 33 1.84 1.87 -28.51
N SER A 34 2.17 2.01 -27.21
CA SER A 34 1.24 1.66 -26.13
C SER A 34 0.05 2.63 -26.14
N SER A 35 -1.14 2.09 -26.34
CA SER A 35 -2.37 2.86 -26.24
C SER A 35 -2.62 3.32 -24.80
N SER A 36 -3.49 4.31 -24.61
CA SER A 36 -3.91 4.71 -23.26
C SER A 36 -4.58 3.55 -22.51
N LEU A 37 -5.27 2.65 -23.22
CA LEU A 37 -5.88 1.46 -22.62
C LEU A 37 -4.80 0.49 -22.13
N ASP A 38 -3.75 0.26 -22.92
CA ASP A 38 -2.63 -0.61 -22.52
C ASP A 38 -1.98 -0.11 -21.24
N LYS A 39 -1.77 1.20 -21.12
CA LYS A 39 -1.21 1.82 -19.90
C LYS A 39 -2.12 1.65 -18.68
N VAL A 40 -3.44 1.75 -18.87
CA VAL A 40 -4.41 1.49 -17.80
C VAL A 40 -4.37 0.04 -17.36
N VAL A 41 -4.34 -0.91 -18.31
CA VAL A 41 -4.25 -2.36 -18.01
C VAL A 41 -2.92 -2.69 -17.33
N GLN A 42 -1.80 -2.17 -17.84
CA GLN A 42 -0.48 -2.35 -17.24
C GLN A 42 -0.42 -1.79 -15.81
N LEU A 43 -1.00 -0.61 -15.57
CA LEU A 43 -1.11 -0.03 -14.23
C LEU A 43 -1.97 -0.91 -13.31
N LEU A 44 -3.12 -1.37 -13.78
CA LEU A 44 -4.01 -2.25 -13.02
C LEU A 44 -3.31 -3.56 -12.62
N LEU A 45 -2.62 -4.21 -13.56
CA LEU A 45 -1.86 -5.43 -13.30
C LEU A 45 -0.72 -5.19 -12.30
N CYS A 46 0.02 -4.09 -12.48
CA CYS A 46 1.12 -3.72 -11.58
C CYS A 46 0.62 -3.45 -10.15
N ASP A 47 -0.47 -2.69 -10.03
CA ASP A 47 -1.11 -2.39 -8.74
C ASP A 47 -1.63 -3.67 -8.06
N LEU A 48 -2.25 -4.57 -8.82
CA LEU A 48 -2.73 -5.86 -8.31
C LEU A 48 -1.59 -6.74 -7.81
N LEU A 49 -0.46 -6.82 -8.53
CA LEU A 49 0.73 -7.56 -8.10
C LEU A 49 1.29 -7.01 -6.78
N LEU A 50 1.44 -5.70 -6.68
CA LEU A 50 1.93 -5.04 -5.47
C LEU A 50 0.98 -5.25 -4.28
N VAL A 51 -0.33 -5.12 -4.48
CA VAL A 51 -1.35 -5.39 -3.46
C VAL A 51 -1.33 -6.85 -3.02
N MET A 52 -1.22 -7.79 -3.96
CA MET A 52 -1.15 -9.23 -3.67
C MET A 52 0.08 -9.58 -2.84
N ARG A 53 1.28 -9.11 -3.23
CA ARG A 53 2.51 -9.32 -2.46
C ARG A 53 2.43 -8.70 -1.06
N THR A 54 1.84 -7.51 -0.95
CA THR A 54 1.60 -6.88 0.35
C THR A 54 0.67 -7.72 1.24
N ASN A 55 -0.36 -8.32 0.65
CA ASN A 55 -1.30 -9.19 1.38
C ASN A 55 -0.62 -10.49 1.82
N VAL A 56 0.15 -11.14 0.95
CA VAL A 56 0.90 -12.36 1.29
C VAL A 56 1.86 -12.09 2.45
N TRP A 57 2.67 -11.01 2.35
CA TRP A 57 3.55 -10.57 3.43
C TRP A 57 2.80 -10.31 4.75
N ARG A 58 1.61 -9.71 4.69
CA ARG A 58 0.76 -9.49 5.87
C ARG A 58 0.23 -10.79 6.48
N LEU A 59 -0.16 -11.76 5.67
CA LEU A 59 -0.64 -13.06 6.13
C LEU A 59 0.48 -13.85 6.82
N GLN A 60 1.69 -13.83 6.25
CA GLN A 60 2.84 -14.55 6.80
C GLN A 60 3.30 -13.98 8.15
N GLN A 61 3.21 -12.66 8.33
CA GLN A 61 3.45 -12.01 9.62
C GLN A 61 2.53 -12.55 10.72
N SER A 62 1.26 -12.81 10.42
CA SER A 62 0.30 -13.35 11.41
C SER A 62 0.49 -14.83 11.72
N SER A 63 1.19 -15.59 10.88
CA SER A 63 1.43 -17.02 11.07
C SER A 63 2.79 -17.35 11.70
N SER A 64 3.66 -16.37 11.92
CA SER A 64 5.01 -16.61 12.47
C SER A 64 4.97 -16.76 14.00
N PRO A 65 5.46 -17.88 14.57
CA PRO A 65 5.53 -18.08 16.01
C PRO A 65 6.52 -17.08 16.62
N GLY A 66 6.01 -16.12 17.38
CA GLY A 66 6.81 -15.07 18.03
C GLY A 66 6.49 -13.64 17.60
N GLY A 67 5.62 -13.40 16.60
CA GLY A 67 5.00 -12.10 16.34
C GLY A 67 5.92 -10.90 16.02
N LEU A 68 7.23 -11.12 15.82
CA LEU A 68 8.24 -10.05 15.81
C LEU A 68 8.86 -9.75 14.43
N SER A 69 8.72 -10.62 13.43
CA SER A 69 9.28 -10.32 12.09
C SER A 69 8.35 -9.39 11.32
N LEU A 70 8.54 -8.08 11.49
CA LEU A 70 7.89 -7.06 10.67
C LEU A 70 8.40 -7.08 9.21
N GLN A 71 9.58 -7.65 8.96
CA GLN A 71 10.25 -7.60 7.67
C GLN A 71 9.80 -8.76 6.75
N ALA A 72 9.80 -8.50 5.45
CA ALA A 72 9.59 -9.52 4.43
C ALA A 72 10.86 -10.35 4.22
N SER A 73 10.72 -11.59 3.74
CA SER A 73 11.89 -12.37 3.33
C SER A 73 12.61 -11.71 2.14
N PRO A 74 13.92 -11.99 1.92
CA PRO A 74 14.66 -11.41 0.80
C PRO A 74 14.01 -11.69 -0.57
N ALA A 75 13.45 -12.88 -0.77
CA ALA A 75 12.78 -13.26 -2.01
C ALA A 75 11.48 -12.47 -2.24
N GLU A 76 10.66 -12.30 -1.20
CA GLU A 76 9.42 -11.51 -1.28
C GLU A 76 9.71 -10.04 -1.55
N LEU A 77 10.70 -9.47 -0.85
CA LEU A 77 11.11 -8.09 -1.04
C LEU A 77 11.65 -7.87 -2.46
N HIS A 78 12.46 -8.81 -2.98
CA HIS A 78 12.98 -8.74 -4.33
C HIS A 78 11.85 -8.66 -5.37
N GLY A 79 10.89 -9.59 -5.33
CA GLY A 79 9.77 -9.58 -6.28
C GLY A 79 8.89 -8.33 -6.14
N PHE A 80 8.69 -7.83 -4.91
CA PHE A 80 8.00 -6.55 -4.69
C PHE A 80 8.75 -5.37 -5.34
N GLN A 81 10.07 -5.30 -5.17
CA GLN A 81 10.91 -4.23 -5.75
C GLN A 81 10.94 -4.29 -7.29
N GLN A 82 10.84 -5.48 -7.86
CA GLN A 82 10.74 -5.68 -9.31
C GLN A 82 9.45 -5.09 -9.86
N ASP A 83 8.30 -5.38 -9.22
CA ASP A 83 7.02 -4.78 -9.60
C ASP A 83 6.99 -3.26 -9.36
N LEU A 84 7.60 -2.80 -8.27
CA LEU A 84 7.71 -1.37 -7.99
C LEU A 84 8.55 -0.64 -9.05
N SER A 85 9.57 -1.30 -9.61
CA SER A 85 10.36 -0.75 -10.70
C SER A 85 9.54 -0.64 -12.00
N SER A 86 8.68 -1.62 -12.28
CA SER A 86 7.69 -1.54 -13.37
C SER A 86 6.72 -0.36 -13.17
N LEU A 87 6.23 -0.14 -11.94
CA LEU A 87 5.38 1.00 -11.62
C LEU A 87 6.09 2.34 -11.83
N ARG A 88 7.37 2.46 -11.43
CA ARG A 88 8.17 3.66 -11.69
C ARG A 88 8.32 3.93 -13.18
N LYS A 89 8.56 2.89 -13.98
CA LYS A 89 8.64 3.03 -15.44
C LYS A 89 7.31 3.48 -16.05
N LEU A 90 6.19 2.91 -15.62
CA LEU A 90 4.85 3.35 -16.01
C LEU A 90 4.62 4.82 -15.67
N ALA A 91 5.00 5.24 -14.46
CA ALA A 91 4.80 6.60 -13.98
C ALA A 91 5.57 7.67 -14.78
N GLN A 92 6.63 7.30 -15.50
CA GLN A 92 7.35 8.22 -16.40
C GLN A 92 6.52 8.60 -17.63
N SER A 93 5.62 7.71 -18.09
CA SER A 93 4.86 7.90 -19.35
C SER A 93 3.34 7.92 -19.16
N PHE A 94 2.87 7.67 -17.94
CA PHE A 94 1.46 7.64 -17.57
C PHE A 94 1.25 8.24 -16.17
N ARG A 95 0.93 9.54 -16.12
CA ARG A 95 0.80 10.31 -14.87
C ARG A 95 -0.11 9.67 -13.82
N PRO A 96 -1.25 9.02 -14.13
CA PRO A 96 -2.10 8.38 -13.12
C PRO A 96 -1.38 7.35 -12.24
N ALA A 97 -0.31 6.72 -12.74
CA ALA A 97 0.48 5.76 -11.97
C ALA A 97 1.21 6.40 -10.77
N MET A 98 1.52 7.70 -10.82
CA MET A 98 2.19 8.42 -9.73
C MET A 98 1.38 8.37 -8.42
N ARG A 99 0.05 8.28 -8.49
CA ARG A 99 -0.82 8.22 -7.30
C ARG A 99 -0.55 6.98 -6.44
N ARG A 100 -0.28 5.85 -7.10
CA ARG A 100 0.00 4.56 -6.45
C ARG A 100 1.45 4.45 -5.99
N LEU A 101 2.36 5.14 -6.68
CA LEU A 101 3.79 5.02 -6.45
C LEU A 101 4.19 5.34 -5.00
N PHE A 102 3.74 6.45 -4.43
CA PHE A 102 4.12 6.83 -3.06
C PHE A 102 3.68 5.81 -2.01
N LEU A 103 2.47 5.25 -2.17
CA LEU A 103 1.93 4.25 -1.26
C LEU A 103 2.75 2.96 -1.33
N HIS A 104 3.03 2.47 -2.55
CA HIS A 104 3.80 1.24 -2.74
C HIS A 104 5.29 1.40 -2.38
N GLU A 105 5.86 2.59 -2.57
CA GLU A 105 7.20 2.90 -2.07
C GLU A 105 7.25 2.89 -0.54
N ALA A 106 6.24 3.44 0.14
CA ALA A 106 6.14 3.35 1.58
C ALA A 106 6.03 1.88 2.03
N THR A 107 5.21 1.07 1.35
CA THR A 107 5.09 -0.36 1.62
C THR A 107 6.42 -1.09 1.43
N ALA A 108 7.18 -0.82 0.37
CA ALA A 108 8.49 -1.44 0.14
C ALA A 108 9.47 -1.15 1.29
N ARG A 109 9.45 0.08 1.79
CA ARG A 109 10.28 0.49 2.94
C ARG A 109 9.86 -0.22 4.22
N LEU A 110 8.56 -0.42 4.44
CA LEU A 110 8.03 -1.18 5.57
C LEU A 110 8.45 -2.65 5.48
N MET A 111 8.31 -3.27 4.30
CA MET A 111 8.75 -4.64 4.04
C MET A 111 10.25 -4.82 4.27
N ALA A 112 11.07 -3.84 3.90
CA ALA A 112 12.51 -3.85 4.14
C ALA A 112 12.90 -3.47 5.59
N GLY A 113 11.95 -3.11 6.45
CA GLY A 113 12.21 -2.59 7.79
C GLY A 113 13.12 -1.35 7.81
N ALA A 114 13.01 -0.50 6.78
CA ALA A 114 13.78 0.73 6.68
C ALA A 114 13.30 1.78 7.70
N SER A 115 14.14 2.79 7.94
CA SER A 115 13.85 3.89 8.88
C SER A 115 12.43 4.50 8.69
N PRO A 116 11.68 4.70 9.79
CA PRO A 116 10.28 5.15 9.77
C PRO A 116 10.12 6.59 9.27
N THR A 117 11.14 7.46 9.39
CA THR A 117 11.03 8.87 9.03
C THR A 117 10.69 9.09 7.56
N ARG A 118 11.43 8.43 6.67
CA ARG A 118 11.16 8.56 5.23
C ARG A 118 9.86 7.85 4.82
N THR A 119 9.51 6.77 5.49
CA THR A 119 8.23 6.07 5.28
C THR A 119 7.06 6.97 5.66
N HIS A 120 7.13 7.65 6.81
CA HIS A 120 6.15 8.64 7.23
C HIS A 120 5.99 9.76 6.19
N GLN A 121 7.09 10.31 5.67
CA GLN A 121 7.03 11.36 4.62
C GLN A 121 6.34 10.88 3.32
N LEU A 122 6.48 9.60 2.95
CA LEU A 122 5.82 9.04 1.77
C LEU A 122 4.33 8.85 2.03
N LEU A 123 3.96 8.31 3.21
CA LEU A 123 2.56 8.16 3.60
C LEU A 123 1.86 9.51 3.73
N ASP A 124 2.52 10.52 4.31
CA ASP A 124 2.00 11.88 4.40
C ASP A 124 1.70 12.48 3.02
N ARG A 125 2.49 12.19 1.99
CA ARG A 125 2.17 12.58 0.60
C ARG A 125 0.90 11.90 0.07
N SER A 126 0.66 10.64 0.45
CA SER A 126 -0.58 9.93 0.10
C SER A 126 -1.80 10.41 0.89
N LEU A 127 -1.60 11.08 2.02
CA LEU A 127 -2.67 11.66 2.85
C LEU A 127 -3.01 13.10 2.46
N ARG A 128 -2.01 13.90 2.08
CA ARG A 128 -2.21 15.32 1.77
C ARG A 128 -3.05 15.48 0.51
N ARG A 129 -4.26 16.01 0.70
CA ARG A 129 -4.99 16.74 -0.34
C ARG A 129 -4.27 18.07 -0.56
N ARG A 130 -3.26 18.12 -1.42
CA ARG A 130 -2.80 19.43 -1.91
C ARG A 130 -3.94 19.97 -2.79
N ALA A 131 -4.80 20.79 -2.20
CA ALA A 131 -5.65 21.70 -2.92
C ALA A 131 -4.89 23.02 -2.94
N THR A 132 -4.17 23.31 -4.02
CA THR A 132 -3.79 24.70 -4.26
C THR A 132 -5.06 25.44 -4.69
N PRO A 133 -5.46 26.54 -4.02
CA PRO A 133 -6.57 27.35 -4.49
C PRO A 133 -6.20 27.91 -5.86
N GLY A 134 -6.85 27.43 -6.93
CA GLY A 134 -6.63 27.90 -8.30
C GLY A 134 -6.06 26.88 -9.29
N ALA A 135 -5.77 25.64 -8.89
CA ALA A 135 -5.33 24.63 -9.84
C ALA A 135 -6.47 24.13 -10.74
N LYS A 136 -6.31 24.32 -12.06
CA LYS A 136 -7.19 23.81 -13.11
C LYS A 136 -7.34 22.28 -13.03
N MET A 137 -8.41 21.78 -13.65
CA MET A 137 -8.90 20.39 -13.76
C MET A 137 -7.82 19.27 -13.79
N GLU A 138 -6.62 19.54 -14.30
CA GLU A 138 -5.46 18.63 -14.36
C GLU A 138 -4.91 18.19 -12.99
N GLU A 139 -5.00 19.02 -11.93
CA GLU A 139 -4.51 18.64 -10.58
C GLU A 139 -5.44 17.62 -9.89
N CYS A 140 -6.68 17.49 -10.35
CA CYS A 140 -7.59 16.45 -9.91
C CYS A 140 -7.04 15.05 -10.22
N GLU A 141 -6.25 14.93 -11.30
CA GLU A 141 -5.69 13.67 -11.74
C GLU A 141 -4.42 13.20 -10.99
N MET A 142 -3.96 13.97 -10.00
CA MET A 142 -2.81 13.59 -9.15
C MET A 142 -3.21 13.31 -7.70
N ARG A 143 -4.49 13.54 -7.35
CA ARG A 143 -4.98 13.38 -5.98
C ARG A 143 -5.11 11.89 -5.64
N PRO A 144 -4.56 11.42 -4.51
CA PRO A 144 -4.85 10.08 -4.03
C PRO A 144 -6.36 9.95 -3.84
N GLY A 145 -6.93 8.85 -4.34
CA GLY A 145 -8.34 8.56 -4.14
C GLY A 145 -8.62 8.31 -2.66
N GLN A 146 -9.90 8.31 -2.32
CA GLN A 146 -10.35 8.08 -0.95
C GLN A 146 -9.88 6.72 -0.42
N ARG A 147 -9.77 5.72 -1.30
CA ARG A 147 -9.26 4.39 -0.98
C ARG A 147 -7.78 4.42 -0.61
N GLU A 148 -6.95 5.07 -1.41
CA GLU A 148 -5.51 5.21 -1.18
C GLU A 148 -5.21 5.98 0.12
N GLN A 149 -6.03 6.99 0.43
CA GLN A 149 -5.95 7.71 1.70
C GLN A 149 -6.22 6.77 2.89
N ALA A 150 -7.28 5.97 2.82
CA ALA A 150 -7.59 4.99 3.86
C ALA A 150 -6.46 3.95 4.00
N GLU A 151 -5.92 3.45 2.90
CA GLU A 151 -4.77 2.52 2.89
C GLU A 151 -3.52 3.15 3.52
N ALA A 152 -3.22 4.41 3.22
CA ALA A 152 -2.09 5.12 3.82
C ALA A 152 -2.25 5.29 5.34
N VAL A 153 -3.46 5.62 5.82
CA VAL A 153 -3.77 5.68 7.26
C VAL A 153 -3.55 4.31 7.90
N MET A 154 -4.07 3.24 7.28
CA MET A 154 -3.95 1.87 7.79
C MET A 154 -2.48 1.45 7.93
N LEU A 155 -1.65 1.73 6.91
CA LEU A 155 -0.21 1.45 6.96
C LEU A 155 0.49 2.26 8.05
N ALA A 156 0.22 3.57 8.14
CA ALA A 156 0.82 4.43 9.14
C ALA A 156 0.49 3.96 10.57
N CYS A 157 -0.79 3.66 10.83
CA CYS A 157 -1.25 3.24 12.15
C CYS A 157 -0.73 1.85 12.56
N ARG A 158 -0.54 0.94 11.59
CA ARG A 158 -0.10 -0.43 11.84
C ARG A 158 1.41 -0.54 12.05
N TYR A 159 2.21 0.21 11.30
CA TYR A 159 3.65 -0.05 11.21
C TYR A 159 4.54 1.07 11.75
N LEU A 160 4.04 2.31 11.85
CA LEU A 160 4.86 3.40 12.37
C LEU A 160 4.80 3.47 13.91
N PRO A 161 5.93 3.83 14.58
CA PRO A 161 5.94 4.07 16.01
C PRO A 161 4.91 5.15 16.40
N PRO A 162 4.33 5.09 17.61
CA PRO A 162 3.34 6.06 18.08
C PRO A 162 3.81 7.52 17.98
N SER A 163 5.10 7.80 18.20
CA SER A 163 5.69 9.15 18.13
C SER A 163 5.61 9.81 16.76
N PHE A 164 5.39 9.05 15.69
CA PHE A 164 5.18 9.61 14.35
C PHE A 164 3.76 10.13 14.13
N LEU A 165 2.83 9.89 15.07
CA LEU A 165 1.47 10.41 15.04
C LEU A 165 1.30 11.39 16.19
N SER A 166 0.89 12.61 15.88
CA SER A 166 1.18 13.83 16.63
C SER A 166 0.53 13.92 18.03
N ALA A 167 -0.56 13.19 18.28
CA ALA A 167 -1.27 13.24 19.56
C ALA A 167 -1.89 11.89 19.98
N PRO A 168 -1.99 11.61 21.30
CA PRO A 168 -2.82 10.53 21.82
C PRO A 168 -4.25 10.61 21.28
N GLY A 169 -4.84 9.47 20.89
CA GLY A 169 -6.20 9.43 20.31
C GLY A 169 -6.30 9.82 18.83
N GLN A 170 -5.32 10.55 18.26
CA GLN A 170 -5.32 10.90 16.84
C GLN A 170 -5.31 9.66 15.95
N ARG A 171 -4.57 8.61 16.34
CA ARG A 171 -4.55 7.31 15.63
C ARG A 171 -5.94 6.68 15.53
N VAL A 172 -6.71 6.70 16.61
CA VAL A 172 -8.07 6.14 16.65
C VAL A 172 -9.02 6.98 15.79
N GLY A 173 -8.93 8.32 15.89
CA GLY A 173 -9.72 9.22 15.04
C GLY A 173 -9.43 9.04 13.54
N MET A 174 -8.15 8.98 13.16
CA MET A 174 -7.75 8.74 11.78
C MET A 174 -8.27 7.38 11.26
N LEU A 175 -8.18 6.32 12.07
CA LEU A 175 -8.73 5.02 11.71
C LEU A 175 -10.26 5.04 11.61
N ALA A 176 -10.96 5.77 12.48
CA ALA A 176 -12.41 5.92 12.40
C ALA A 176 -12.82 6.65 11.10
N ASP A 177 -12.07 7.66 10.68
CA ASP A 177 -12.29 8.38 9.42
C ASP A 177 -12.03 7.49 8.20
N ALA A 178 -10.97 6.67 8.27
CA ALA A 178 -10.68 5.65 7.26
C ALA A 178 -11.80 4.60 7.19
N ALA A 179 -12.31 4.13 8.33
CA ALA A 179 -13.42 3.18 8.39
C ALA A 179 -14.70 3.73 7.72
N ARG A 180 -15.10 4.98 8.03
CA ARG A 180 -16.24 5.63 7.34
C ARG A 180 -16.04 5.76 5.84
N THR A 181 -14.80 5.98 5.41
CA THR A 181 -14.44 6.04 3.99
C THR A 181 -14.59 4.66 3.33
N LEU A 182 -14.05 3.61 3.96
CA LEU A 182 -14.13 2.24 3.46
C LEU A 182 -15.57 1.71 3.41
N GLU A 183 -16.41 2.09 4.37
CA GLU A 183 -17.83 1.78 4.40
C GLU A 183 -18.56 2.39 3.20
N LYS A 184 -18.34 3.68 2.92
CA LYS A 184 -18.90 4.37 1.74
C LYS A 184 -18.45 3.74 0.42
N LEU A 185 -17.22 3.23 0.37
CA LEU A 185 -16.67 2.56 -0.80
C LEU A 185 -17.11 1.09 -0.92
N GLY A 186 -17.76 0.52 0.10
CA GLY A 186 -18.18 -0.88 0.13
C GLY A 186 -17.05 -1.90 0.31
N ASP A 187 -15.84 -1.47 0.72
CA ASP A 187 -14.71 -2.38 0.98
C ASP A 187 -14.85 -3.04 2.37
N LYS A 188 -15.76 -4.02 2.45
CA LYS A 188 -16.12 -4.70 3.70
C LYS A 188 -14.93 -5.39 4.38
N ARG A 189 -14.00 -5.93 3.59
CA ARG A 189 -12.83 -6.65 4.12
C ARG A 189 -11.86 -5.69 4.78
N THR A 190 -11.48 -4.62 4.09
CA THR A 190 -10.55 -3.63 4.64
C THR A 190 -11.19 -2.86 5.79
N LEU A 191 -12.51 -2.61 5.73
CA LEU A 191 -13.27 -2.03 6.84
C LEU A 191 -13.16 -2.88 8.12
N HIS A 192 -13.37 -4.20 8.01
CA HIS A 192 -13.24 -5.10 9.15
C HIS A 192 -11.81 -5.04 9.75
N ASP A 193 -10.78 -5.08 8.91
CA ASP A 193 -9.39 -4.95 9.36
C ASP A 193 -9.14 -3.62 10.09
N CYS A 194 -9.74 -2.52 9.61
CA CYS A 194 -9.67 -1.21 10.23
C CYS A 194 -10.31 -1.19 11.63
N GLN A 195 -11.51 -1.76 11.74
CA GLN A 195 -12.24 -1.89 13.01
C GLN A 195 -11.47 -2.73 14.03
N GLN A 196 -10.84 -3.83 13.60
CA GLN A 196 -9.99 -4.64 14.47
C GLN A 196 -8.79 -3.88 15.02
N MET A 197 -8.19 -2.97 14.23
CA MET A 197 -7.12 -2.09 14.73
C MET A 197 -7.62 -1.07 15.74
N ILE A 198 -8.81 -0.49 15.51
CA ILE A 198 -9.45 0.44 16.47
C ILE A 198 -9.67 -0.26 17.82
N ILE A 199 -10.25 -1.47 17.81
CA ILE A 199 -10.52 -2.24 19.03
C ILE A 199 -9.22 -2.53 19.78
N LYS A 200 -8.18 -3.01 19.09
CA LYS A 200 -6.87 -3.30 19.70
C LYS A 200 -6.22 -2.09 20.37
N LEU A 201 -6.37 -0.90 19.77
CA LEU A 201 -5.87 0.35 20.35
C LEU A 201 -6.71 0.80 21.55
N GLY A 202 -8.03 0.61 21.52
CA GLY A 202 -8.92 0.92 22.64
C GLY A 202 -8.68 0.03 23.86
N SER A 203 -8.48 -1.28 23.65
CA SER A 203 -8.25 -2.26 24.72
C SER A 203 -6.90 -2.11 25.44
N GLY A 204 -5.93 -1.41 24.84
CA GLY A 204 -4.62 -1.15 25.45
C GLY A 204 -4.56 0.07 26.38
N THR A 205 -5.68 0.80 26.56
CA THR A 205 -5.73 2.03 27.38
C THR A 205 -6.15 1.73 28.83
N THR A 206 -5.57 0.73 29.47
CA THR A 206 -5.63 0.61 30.93
C THR A 206 -4.52 1.47 31.54
N VAL A 207 -4.91 2.67 31.94
CA VAL A 207 -4.35 3.53 33.00
C VAL A 207 -3.09 2.97 33.69
N THR A 208 -1.92 3.48 33.32
CA THR A 208 -0.83 3.71 34.27
C THR A 208 -0.85 5.20 34.63
N SER A 209 -1.75 5.54 35.55
CA SER A 209 -1.61 6.73 36.38
C SER A 209 -0.44 6.49 37.33
N ALA A 210 0.65 7.24 37.12
CA ALA A 210 1.65 7.48 38.15
C ALA A 210 1.04 8.36 39.27
#